data_AF-A0A928GFV3-F1
#
_entry.id   AF-A0A928GFV3-F1
#
_cell.length_a   1.000
_cell.length_b   1.000
_cell.length_c   1.000
_cell.angle_alpha   90.00
_cell.angle_beta   90.00
_cell.angle_gamma   90.00
#
_symmetry.space_group_name_H-M   'P 1'
#
loop_
_entity.id
_entity.type
_entity.pdbx_description
1 polymer ?
#
loop_
_entity_poly.entity_id
_entity_poly.type
_entity_poly.pdbx_seq_one_letter_code
_entity_poly.pdbx_strand_id
1 'polypeptide(L)'
;MAKRTREEYYKESKRIRAEVLQQAELLKGNPLRFTITNGITMDVEITKTDLKTIVSKNVGDDKFNAIKNALAKDIPGYLAKAEYLGWRPIAEGKHLESAYFAYFNREFGCRTILCMRKLADGSIYKPYAIINDQTFEASSDDLRK
;
A
#
# COMPACT_ATOMS: atom_id res chain seq x y z
N MET A 1 21.25 13.33 -16.61
CA MET A 1 20.34 13.87 -15.57
C MET A 1 21.02 13.75 -14.22
N ALA A 2 21.15 14.84 -13.46
CA ALA A 2 21.72 14.77 -12.12
C ALA A 2 20.84 13.88 -11.22
N LYS A 3 21.45 12.95 -10.49
CA LYS A 3 20.72 12.12 -9.51
C LYS A 3 20.33 13.03 -8.34
N ARG A 4 19.04 13.04 -7.99
CA ARG A 4 18.55 13.76 -6.80
C ARG A 4 19.30 13.32 -5.55
N THR A 5 19.60 14.28 -4.68
CA THR A 5 20.21 14.04 -3.37
C THR A 5 19.19 13.44 -2.39
N ARG A 6 19.69 12.88 -1.28
CA ARG A 6 18.84 12.38 -0.20
C ARG A 6 17.93 13.46 0.37
N GLU A 7 18.45 14.67 0.57
CA GLU A 7 17.68 15.80 1.12
C GLU A 7 16.54 16.22 0.17
N GLU A 8 16.78 16.20 -1.15
CA GLU A 8 15.75 16.46 -2.14
C GLU A 8 14.63 15.41 -2.09
N TYR A 9 14.98 14.12 -1.97
CA TYR A 9 13.98 13.07 -1.78
C TYR A 9 13.22 13.21 -0.46
N TYR A 10 13.88 13.63 0.61
CA TYR A 10 13.22 13.88 1.89
C TYR A 10 12.18 15.01 1.80
N LYS A 11 12.55 16.15 1.20
CA LYS A 11 11.65 17.28 0.96
C LYS A 11 10.48 16.87 0.07
N GLU A 12 10.77 16.15 -1.01
CA GLU A 12 9.76 15.66 -1.94
C GLU A 12 8.80 14.67 -1.29
N SER A 13 9.33 13.71 -0.52
CA SER A 13 8.54 12.74 0.25
C SER A 13 7.56 13.43 1.19
N LYS A 14 8.01 14.49 1.90
CA LYS A 14 7.15 15.30 2.77
C LYS A 14 6.06 16.03 1.99
N ARG A 15 6.41 16.65 0.86
CA ARG A 15 5.47 17.37 -0.01
C ARG A 15 4.37 16.44 -0.51
N ILE A 16 4.73 15.30 -1.08
CA ILE A 16 3.78 14.30 -1.59
C ILE A 16 2.95 13.72 -0.45
N ARG A 17 3.55 13.46 0.72
CA ARG A 17 2.80 13.03 1.90
C ARG A 17 1.71 14.03 2.28
N ALA A 18 2.00 15.33 2.24
CA ALA A 18 0.99 16.35 2.53
C ALA A 18 -0.16 16.31 1.53
N GLU A 19 0.12 16.10 0.24
CA GLU A 19 -0.92 15.92 -0.79
C GLU A 19 -1.80 14.70 -0.51
N VAL A 20 -1.20 13.54 -0.18
CA VAL A 20 -1.97 12.34 0.16
C VAL A 20 -2.83 12.57 1.41
N LEU A 21 -2.32 13.30 2.40
CA LEU A 21 -3.12 13.65 3.58
C LEU A 21 -4.30 14.56 3.24
N GLN A 22 -4.14 15.50 2.31
CA GLN A 22 -5.25 16.32 1.80
C GLN A 22 -6.28 15.45 1.07
N GLN A 23 -5.85 14.53 0.21
CA GLN A 23 -6.74 13.56 -0.44
C GLN A 23 -7.47 12.68 0.59
N ALA A 24 -6.78 12.25 1.65
CA ALA A 24 -7.37 11.47 2.73
C ALA A 24 -8.49 12.23 3.46
N GLU A 25 -8.42 13.56 3.56
CA GLU A 25 -9.50 14.36 4.14
C GLU A 25 -10.77 14.34 3.27
N LEU A 26 -10.66 14.22 1.94
CA LEU A 26 -11.80 14.07 1.05
C LEU A 26 -12.56 12.74 1.28
N LEU A 27 -11.89 11.73 1.83
CA LEU A 27 -12.49 10.43 2.17
C LEU A 27 -13.17 10.41 3.54
N LYS A 28 -13.22 11.54 4.27
CA LYS A 28 -13.86 11.61 5.59
C LYS A 28 -15.38 11.42 5.45
N GLY A 29 -15.90 10.29 5.92
CA GLY A 29 -17.31 9.93 5.81
C GLY A 29 -17.73 9.40 4.43
N ASN A 30 -16.84 9.50 3.43
CA ASN A 30 -17.09 9.09 2.05
C ASN A 30 -15.94 8.19 1.56
N PRO A 31 -15.86 6.93 2.02
CA PRO A 31 -14.80 6.04 1.58
C PRO A 31 -14.94 5.73 0.08
N LEU A 32 -13.81 5.59 -0.59
CA LEU A 32 -13.79 5.15 -1.99
C LEU A 32 -14.03 3.64 -2.04
N ARG A 33 -15.03 3.21 -2.82
CA ARG A 33 -15.39 1.81 -2.98
C ARG A 33 -15.36 1.40 -4.44
N PHE A 34 -14.82 0.23 -4.73
CA PHE A 34 -14.78 -0.34 -6.07
C PHE A 34 -14.50 -1.84 -6.01
N THR A 35 -14.87 -2.54 -7.06
CA THR A 35 -14.51 -3.95 -7.26
C THR A 35 -13.42 -4.04 -8.32
N ILE A 36 -12.44 -4.91 -8.10
CA ILE A 36 -11.37 -5.18 -9.06
C ILE A 36 -11.02 -6.67 -9.08
N THR A 37 -10.68 -7.17 -10.27
CA THR A 37 -10.15 -8.53 -10.45
C THR A 37 -8.72 -8.45 -10.96
N ASN A 38 -7.78 -8.91 -10.14
CA ASN A 38 -6.37 -9.05 -10.50
C ASN A 38 -5.76 -10.19 -9.66
N GLY A 39 -5.65 -11.38 -10.24
CA GLY A 39 -5.31 -12.62 -9.52
C GLY A 39 -6.44 -13.12 -8.60
N ILE A 40 -7.02 -12.23 -7.81
CA ILE A 40 -8.21 -12.42 -6.98
C ILE A 40 -9.24 -11.31 -7.25
N THR A 41 -10.51 -11.58 -7.00
CA THR A 41 -11.58 -10.56 -7.02
C THR A 41 -11.70 -9.93 -5.64
N MET A 42 -11.63 -8.60 -5.59
CA MET A 42 -11.66 -7.83 -4.34
C MET A 42 -12.71 -6.74 -4.41
N ASP A 43 -13.62 -6.73 -3.42
CA ASP A 43 -14.36 -5.54 -3.05
C ASP A 43 -13.50 -4.69 -2.12
N VAL A 44 -13.07 -3.54 -2.62
CA VAL A 44 -12.10 -2.66 -1.97
C VAL A 44 -12.82 -1.47 -1.36
N GLU A 45 -12.46 -1.13 -0.14
CA GLU A 45 -12.81 0.14 0.50
C GLU A 45 -11.54 0.86 0.93
N ILE A 46 -11.40 2.12 0.52
CA ILE A 46 -10.30 2.99 0.92
C ILE A 46 -10.85 4.12 1.77
N THR A 47 -10.42 4.16 3.02
CA THR A 47 -10.80 5.21 3.96
C THR A 47 -9.67 6.23 4.13
N LYS A 48 -10.03 7.36 4.74
CA LYS A 48 -9.07 8.35 5.27
C LYS A 48 -7.95 7.70 6.09
N THR A 49 -8.30 6.77 6.98
CA THR A 49 -7.34 6.13 7.89
C THR A 49 -6.35 5.28 7.13
N ASP A 50 -6.79 4.56 6.10
CA ASP A 50 -5.91 3.69 5.31
C ASP A 50 -4.82 4.50 4.59
N LEU A 51 -5.18 5.62 3.93
CA LEU A 51 -4.19 6.50 3.31
C LEU A 51 -3.21 7.09 4.34
N LYS A 52 -3.71 7.51 5.51
CA LYS A 52 -2.87 8.01 6.61
C LYS A 52 -1.88 6.95 7.10
N THR A 53 -2.31 5.71 7.24
CA THR A 53 -1.47 4.57 7.65
C THR A 53 -0.36 4.28 6.65
N ILE A 54 -0.64 4.29 5.34
CA ILE A 54 0.38 4.02 4.31
C ILE A 54 1.48 5.08 4.35
N VAL A 55 1.12 6.37 4.40
CA VAL A 55 2.09 7.46 4.37
C VAL A 55 2.77 7.72 5.72
N SER A 56 2.31 7.10 6.81
CA SER A 56 3.02 7.14 8.11
C SER A 56 4.09 6.06 8.26
N LYS A 57 3.99 4.96 7.52
CA LYS A 57 4.98 3.84 7.53
C LYS A 57 6.23 4.20 6.73
N ASN A 58 7.07 5.09 7.24
CA ASN A 58 8.34 5.46 6.59
C ASN A 58 9.43 4.43 6.86
N VAL A 59 10.33 4.26 5.89
CA VAL A 59 11.58 3.49 6.01
C VAL A 59 12.78 4.44 5.94
N GLY A 60 13.99 3.92 6.18
CA GLY A 60 15.23 4.72 6.11
C GLY A 60 15.58 5.26 4.71
N ASP A 61 14.92 4.76 3.66
CA ASP A 61 15.10 5.19 2.27
C ASP A 61 14.11 6.31 1.88
N ASP A 62 14.61 7.54 1.80
CA ASP A 62 13.83 8.73 1.43
C ASP A 62 13.30 8.68 -0.01
N LYS A 63 14.04 8.06 -0.95
CA LYS A 63 13.59 7.88 -2.33
C LYS A 63 12.40 6.93 -2.37
N PHE A 64 12.50 5.80 -1.68
CA PHE A 64 11.38 4.87 -1.56
C PHE A 64 10.18 5.54 -0.90
N ASN A 65 10.38 6.31 0.17
CA ASN A 65 9.27 7.03 0.83
C ASN A 65 8.54 7.99 -0.13
N ALA A 66 9.27 8.71 -1.00
CA ALA A 66 8.66 9.57 -2.01
C ALA A 66 7.83 8.77 -3.04
N ILE A 67 8.38 7.66 -3.54
CA ILE A 67 7.71 6.76 -4.49
C ILE A 67 6.45 6.14 -3.87
N LYS A 68 6.58 5.60 -2.66
CA LYS A 68 5.49 5.04 -1.86
C LYS A 68 4.35 6.04 -1.69
N ASN A 69 4.66 7.27 -1.29
CA ASN A 69 3.66 8.32 -1.12
C ASN A 69 3.00 8.71 -2.45
N ALA A 70 3.76 8.76 -3.54
CA ALA A 70 3.20 9.04 -4.87
C ALA A 70 2.23 7.95 -5.33
N LEU A 71 2.58 6.69 -5.11
CA LEU A 71 1.75 5.53 -5.44
C LEU A 71 0.50 5.44 -4.55
N ALA A 72 0.57 5.91 -3.31
CA ALA A 72 -0.58 5.96 -2.41
C ALA A 72 -1.69 6.92 -2.86
N LYS A 73 -1.39 7.89 -3.75
CA LYS A 73 -2.39 8.82 -4.32
C LYS A 73 -3.40 8.11 -5.23
N ASP A 74 -3.03 6.96 -5.80
CA ASP A 74 -3.84 6.23 -6.78
C ASP A 74 -3.72 4.72 -6.57
N ILE A 75 -4.31 4.23 -5.47
CA ILE A 75 -4.42 2.80 -5.19
C ILE A 75 -5.21 2.03 -6.26
N PRO A 76 -6.34 2.53 -6.81
CA PRO A 76 -7.03 1.85 -7.91
C PRO A 76 -6.11 1.64 -9.12
N GLY A 77 -5.41 2.68 -9.55
CA GLY A 77 -4.45 2.58 -10.66
C GLY A 77 -3.19 1.80 -10.31
N TYR A 78 -2.82 1.70 -9.04
CA TYR A 78 -1.81 0.73 -8.58
C TYR A 78 -2.30 -0.69 -8.85
N LEU A 79 -3.45 -1.08 -8.30
CA LEU A 79 -3.99 -2.43 -8.39
C LEU A 79 -4.27 -2.85 -9.84
N ALA A 80 -4.71 -1.92 -10.70
CA ALA A 80 -4.96 -2.19 -12.11
C ALA A 80 -3.68 -2.50 -12.93
N LYS A 81 -2.51 -2.04 -12.46
CA LYS A 81 -1.22 -2.17 -13.17
C LYS A 81 -0.24 -3.10 -12.47
N ALA A 82 -0.60 -3.59 -11.29
CA ALA A 82 0.25 -4.44 -10.49
C ALA A 82 0.11 -5.91 -10.92
N GLU A 83 1.12 -6.71 -10.58
CA GLU A 83 1.09 -8.16 -10.66
C GLU A 83 0.67 -8.73 -9.30
N TYR A 84 -0.28 -9.66 -9.28
CA TYR A 84 -0.64 -10.37 -8.07
C TYR A 84 0.44 -11.39 -7.67
N LEU A 85 0.99 -11.25 -6.46
CA LEU A 85 2.04 -12.14 -5.95
C LEU A 85 1.49 -13.34 -5.16
N GLY A 86 0.29 -13.22 -4.60
CA GLY A 86 -0.28 -14.20 -3.70
C GLY A 86 -0.83 -13.58 -2.41
N TRP A 87 -1.27 -14.43 -1.49
CA TRP A 87 -1.80 -14.06 -0.19
C TRP A 87 -1.23 -14.92 0.93
N ARG A 88 -1.29 -14.45 2.17
CA ARG A 88 -0.95 -15.29 3.34
C ARG A 88 -1.82 -14.95 4.55
N PRO A 89 -2.18 -15.94 5.39
CA PRO A 89 -2.90 -15.69 6.63
C PRO A 89 -2.09 -14.79 7.56
N ILE A 90 -2.80 -14.04 8.40
CA ILE A 90 -2.14 -13.31 9.48
C ILE A 90 -1.64 -14.31 10.52
N ALA A 91 -0.42 -14.08 11.04
CA ALA A 91 0.11 -14.86 12.15
C ALA A 91 -0.75 -14.69 13.40
N GLU A 92 -0.94 -15.78 14.14
CA GLU A 92 -1.77 -15.78 15.36
C GLU A 92 -1.35 -14.66 16.34
N GLY A 93 -2.34 -13.97 16.91
CA GLY A 93 -2.13 -12.86 17.85
C GLY A 93 -1.70 -11.53 17.22
N LYS A 94 -1.52 -11.45 15.89
CA LYS A 94 -1.25 -10.18 15.17
C LYS A 94 -2.49 -9.72 14.40
N HIS A 95 -2.64 -8.40 14.23
CA HIS A 95 -3.70 -7.75 13.42
C HIS A 95 -5.06 -8.46 13.50
N LEU A 96 -5.63 -8.55 14.71
CA LEU A 96 -6.85 -9.31 15.01
C LEU A 96 -8.05 -8.90 14.12
N GLU A 97 -8.02 -7.70 13.55
CA GLU A 97 -9.01 -7.21 12.61
C GLU A 97 -8.91 -7.80 11.19
N SER A 98 -7.81 -8.51 10.86
CA SER A 98 -7.47 -8.98 9.51
C SER A 98 -7.38 -10.51 9.45
N ALA A 99 -7.96 -11.12 8.41
CA ALA A 99 -7.85 -12.55 8.15
C ALA A 99 -6.54 -12.90 7.42
N TYR A 100 -6.21 -12.14 6.37
CA TYR A 100 -5.02 -12.36 5.57
C TYR A 100 -4.56 -11.09 4.84
N PHE A 101 -3.33 -11.10 4.34
CA PHE A 101 -2.81 -10.10 3.40
C PHE A 101 -2.71 -10.66 2.00
N ALA A 102 -3.15 -9.90 1.00
CA ALA A 102 -2.89 -10.09 -0.42
C ALA A 102 -1.84 -9.08 -0.89
N TYR A 103 -0.93 -9.53 -1.76
CA TYR A 103 0.24 -8.75 -2.18
C TYR A 103 0.23 -8.49 -3.68
N PHE A 104 0.53 -7.25 -4.05
CA PHE A 104 0.52 -6.77 -5.43
C PHE A 104 1.82 -6.04 -5.72
N ASN A 105 2.61 -6.54 -6.67
CA ASN A 105 3.87 -5.97 -7.09
C ASN A 105 3.67 -4.92 -8.18
N ARG A 106 4.37 -3.79 -8.07
CA ARG A 106 4.50 -2.83 -9.17
C ARG A 106 5.89 -2.23 -9.20
N GLU A 107 6.47 -2.18 -10.40
CA GLU A 107 7.73 -1.48 -10.64
C GLU A 107 7.47 -0.03 -11.06
N PHE A 108 8.01 0.91 -10.29
CA PHE A 108 7.96 2.34 -10.60
C PHE A 108 9.19 3.05 -10.03
N GLY A 109 10.28 3.06 -10.80
CA GLY A 109 11.59 3.56 -10.36
C GLY A 109 12.29 2.70 -9.30
N CYS A 110 11.53 1.87 -8.58
CA CYS A 110 11.93 0.69 -7.81
C CYS A 110 10.75 -0.29 -7.74
N ARG A 111 11.04 -1.53 -7.33
CA ARG A 111 9.99 -2.51 -7.00
C ARG A 111 9.27 -2.09 -5.72
N THR A 112 7.95 -2.09 -5.77
CA THR A 112 7.07 -1.78 -4.64
C THR A 112 6.05 -2.90 -4.50
N ILE A 113 5.64 -3.19 -3.27
CA ILE A 113 4.61 -4.18 -2.99
C ILE A 113 3.49 -3.51 -2.19
N LEU A 114 2.29 -3.46 -2.75
CA LEU A 114 1.07 -3.05 -2.05
C LEU A 114 0.50 -4.25 -1.28
N CYS A 115 0.34 -4.08 0.02
CA CYS A 115 -0.31 -5.02 0.92
C CYS A 115 -1.77 -4.62 1.09
N MET A 116 -2.69 -5.48 0.66
CA MET A 116 -4.13 -5.36 0.91
C MET A 116 -4.51 -6.31 2.05
N ARG A 117 -5.13 -5.81 3.12
CA ARG A 117 -5.70 -6.68 4.18
C ARG A 117 -7.13 -7.04 3.83
N LYS A 118 -7.49 -8.32 3.99
CA LYS A 118 -8.88 -8.76 4.06
C LYS A 118 -9.31 -8.73 5.52
N LEU A 119 -10.40 -8.03 5.82
CA LEU A 119 -10.94 -8.00 7.19
C LEU A 119 -11.49 -9.37 7.60
N ALA A 120 -11.41 -9.67 8.90
CA ALA A 120 -11.87 -10.95 9.46
C ALA A 120 -13.38 -11.18 9.28
N ASP A 121 -14.16 -10.10 9.13
CA ASP A 121 -15.59 -10.15 8.78
C ASP A 121 -15.86 -10.67 7.36
N GLY A 122 -14.81 -10.92 6.57
CA GLY A 122 -14.88 -11.53 5.24
C GLY A 122 -15.41 -10.60 4.15
N SER A 123 -15.78 -9.36 4.47
CA SER A 123 -16.54 -8.51 3.53
C SER A 123 -15.64 -7.67 2.63
N ILE A 124 -14.60 -7.02 3.16
CA ILE A 124 -13.94 -5.91 2.46
C ILE A 124 -12.40 -6.01 2.51
N TYR A 125 -11.75 -5.66 1.39
CA TYR A 125 -10.31 -5.43 1.34
C TYR A 125 -9.98 -3.96 1.59
N LYS A 126 -8.91 -3.72 2.36
CA LYS A 126 -8.40 -2.37 2.62
C LYS A 126 -6.90 -2.30 2.34
N PRO A 127 -6.39 -1.21 1.75
CA PRO A 127 -4.95 -1.05 1.58
C PRO A 127 -4.31 -0.80 2.95
N TYR A 128 -3.19 -1.46 3.21
CA TYR A 128 -2.54 -1.43 4.52
C TYR A 128 -1.15 -0.77 4.49
N ALA A 129 -0.34 -1.14 3.51
CA ALA A 129 1.02 -0.62 3.37
C ALA A 129 1.49 -0.75 1.92
N ILE A 130 2.42 0.12 1.52
CA ILE A 130 3.26 -0.10 0.34
C ILE A 130 4.69 -0.26 0.87
N ILE A 131 5.29 -1.42 0.62
CA ILE A 131 6.59 -1.83 1.19
C ILE A 131 7.61 -2.08 0.08
N ASN A 132 8.89 -2.07 0.47
CA ASN A 132 9.99 -2.41 -0.44
C ASN A 132 10.23 -3.93 -0.44
N ASP A 133 11.08 -4.38 -1.37
CA ASP A 133 11.35 -5.80 -1.57
C ASP A 133 11.96 -6.44 -0.31
N GLN A 134 12.91 -5.77 0.32
CA GLN A 134 13.54 -6.25 1.55
C GLN A 134 12.54 -6.53 2.68
N THR A 135 11.54 -5.65 2.86
CA THR A 135 10.49 -5.85 3.87
C THR A 135 9.56 -7.00 3.48
N PHE A 136 9.31 -7.17 2.18
CA PHE A 136 8.46 -8.24 1.67
C PHE A 136 9.14 -9.60 1.85
N GLU A 137 10.38 -9.75 1.42
CA GLU A 137 11.18 -10.99 1.52
C GLU A 137 11.34 -11.46 2.98
N ALA A 138 11.53 -10.54 3.93
CA ALA A 138 11.56 -10.86 5.36
C ALA A 138 10.23 -11.43 5.91
N SER A 139 9.19 -11.49 5.07
CA SER A 139 7.84 -11.86 5.46
C SER A 139 7.14 -12.80 4.46
N SER A 140 7.83 -13.26 3.40
CA SER A 140 7.20 -13.91 2.24
C SER A 140 7.15 -15.44 2.28
N ASP A 141 7.66 -16.09 3.33
CA ASP A 141 7.96 -17.53 3.33
C ASP A 141 6.74 -18.46 3.10
N ASP A 142 5.50 -17.96 3.08
CA ASP A 142 4.27 -18.77 2.98
C ASP A 142 3.18 -18.20 2.06
N LEU A 143 3.55 -17.62 0.91
CA LEU A 143 2.55 -17.11 -0.03
C LEU A 143 1.76 -18.23 -0.71
N ARG A 144 0.44 -18.09 -0.71
CA ARG A 144 -0.54 -18.94 -1.37
C ARG A 144 -1.06 -18.21 -2.63
N LYS A 145 -1.39 -18.97 -3.68
CA LYS A 145 -2.00 -18.44 -4.90
C LYS A 145 -3.50 -18.73 -4.92
#